data_AF-A0A3R7FD61-F1
#
_entry.id   AF-A0A3R7FD61-F1
#
_cell.length_a   1.000
_cell.length_b   1.000
_cell.length_c   1.000
_cell.angle_alpha   90.00
_cell.angle_beta   90.00
_cell.angle_gamma   90.00
#
_symmetry.space_group_name_H-M   'P 1'
#
loop_
_entity.id
_entity.type
_entity.pdbx_description
1 polymer ?
#
loop_
_entity_poly.entity_id
_entity_poly.type
_entity_poly.pdbx_seq_one_letter_code
_entity_poly.pdbx_strand_id
1 'polypeptide(L)'
;MSNHIIKPHEIRQEQASEHMNQEWRPVRARSRLECLPVELLQKIFLHSLEFNLPGASIYLTRALSVPMFYPWLIRLAFSSSNESSKKDFFTPDFLPPPLDPFALSTEERSNLQTAILASRWCTLELMRKCQREYIEHAVRVKCRDLVFAPEDRAILANIGDHFYDLQRYDQGHQGRIGKGDLVCKDPDTSTEYRVAVWFHFGAFQIRNPGPIHTDIDLFRLPCCAGENPARMPDKLLRRPWTDEKIEFLKLLCTEVYIDDDEHHERSGRLLWRVIRSRDYSTFQVLVNLYIRIRIYRYPIRWPILPVHFKAALKYADSSSDPFLRFLVGERWDAIPRSDTKLKDELIAKAGIDLEA
;
A
#
# COMPACT_ATOMS: atom_id res chain seq x y z
N MET A 1 -59.21 82.21 -5.76
CA MET A 1 -60.02 80.98 -5.86
C MET A 1 -60.03 80.52 -7.31
N SER A 2 -60.12 79.20 -7.49
CA SER A 2 -60.21 78.45 -8.74
C SER A 2 -58.91 77.95 -9.38
N ASN A 3 -58.80 76.62 -9.30
CA ASN A 3 -57.89 75.70 -9.96
C ASN A 3 -58.12 75.67 -11.48
N HIS A 4 -57.06 75.41 -12.23
CA HIS A 4 -57.03 74.37 -13.26
C HIS A 4 -55.58 74.09 -13.66
N ILE A 5 -55.07 72.91 -13.28
CA ILE A 5 -53.77 72.40 -13.72
C ILE A 5 -54.04 71.31 -14.76
N ILE A 6 -53.51 71.52 -15.97
CA ILE A 6 -53.54 70.58 -17.10
C ILE A 6 -52.14 69.96 -17.24
N LYS A 7 -52.12 68.65 -17.55
CA LYS A 7 -51.00 67.70 -17.65
C LYS A 7 -49.87 68.12 -18.62
N PRO A 8 -48.67 67.51 -18.52
CA PRO A 8 -48.33 66.38 -19.42
C PRO A 8 -47.62 65.22 -18.67
N HIS A 9 -48.02 63.96 -18.83
CA HIS A 9 -47.64 62.99 -19.87
C HIS A 9 -46.17 62.49 -19.80
N GLU A 10 -46.06 61.18 -19.55
CA GLU A 10 -44.97 60.25 -19.90
C GLU A 10 -43.54 60.49 -19.38
N ILE A 11 -43.23 59.90 -18.23
CA ILE A 11 -42.17 58.88 -18.05
C ILE A 11 -42.62 57.97 -16.91
N ARG A 12 -43.28 56.84 -17.20
CA ARG A 12 -43.69 55.87 -16.18
C ARG A 12 -43.35 54.47 -16.67
N GLN A 13 -42.70 53.72 -15.78
CA GLN A 13 -42.58 52.27 -15.75
C GLN A 13 -41.49 51.64 -16.63
N GLU A 14 -40.23 51.74 -16.19
CA GLU A 14 -39.23 50.73 -16.57
C GLU A 14 -38.08 50.51 -15.56
N GLN A 15 -38.23 50.95 -14.29
CA GLN A 15 -37.17 50.81 -13.28
C GLN A 15 -37.57 50.08 -11.99
N ALA A 16 -38.70 49.37 -11.97
CA ALA A 16 -39.18 48.67 -10.77
C ALA A 16 -39.13 47.13 -10.86
N SER A 17 -38.47 46.57 -11.87
CA SER A 17 -38.53 45.12 -12.15
C SER A 17 -37.18 44.39 -12.10
N GLU A 18 -36.05 45.09 -11.97
CA GLU A 18 -34.72 44.46 -12.04
C GLU A 18 -34.06 44.14 -10.68
N HIS A 19 -34.73 44.44 -9.57
CA HIS A 19 -34.18 44.19 -8.22
C HIS A 19 -34.72 42.92 -7.52
N MET A 20 -35.40 42.02 -8.24
CA MET A 20 -36.03 40.85 -7.63
C MET A 20 -35.72 39.56 -8.40
N ASN A 21 -34.43 39.27 -8.59
CA ASN A 21 -33.94 37.91 -8.86
C ASN A 21 -32.44 37.79 -8.55
N GLN A 22 -32.00 38.33 -7.41
CA GLN A 22 -30.87 37.72 -6.74
C GLN A 22 -31.38 36.39 -6.18
N GLU A 23 -31.22 35.32 -6.95
CA GLU A 23 -31.34 33.95 -6.44
C GLU A 23 -30.34 33.80 -5.30
N TRP A 24 -30.82 33.95 -4.06
CA TRP A 24 -30.10 33.51 -2.89
C TRP A 24 -29.93 32.01 -3.05
N ARG A 25 -28.77 31.57 -3.55
CA ARG A 25 -28.37 30.16 -3.43
C ARG A 25 -28.52 29.84 -1.95
N PRO A 26 -29.42 28.91 -1.55
CA PRO A 26 -29.58 28.61 -0.14
C PRO A 26 -28.22 28.16 0.38
N VAL A 27 -27.64 28.95 1.29
CA VAL A 27 -26.43 28.56 2.00
C VAL A 27 -26.81 27.26 2.70
N ARG A 28 -26.26 26.14 2.20
CA ARG A 28 -26.60 24.81 2.70
C ARG A 28 -26.36 24.80 4.21
N ALA A 29 -27.44 24.67 4.98
CA ALA A 29 -27.35 24.65 6.43
C ALA A 29 -26.44 23.49 6.84
N ARG A 30 -25.42 23.79 7.66
CA ARG A 30 -24.50 22.78 8.18
C ARG A 30 -25.27 21.79 9.03
N SER A 31 -24.93 20.51 8.91
CA SER A 31 -25.47 19.49 9.81
C SER A 31 -25.01 19.74 11.25
N ARG A 32 -25.71 19.14 12.24
CA ARG A 32 -25.28 19.21 13.65
C ARG A 32 -23.83 18.76 13.85
N LEU A 33 -23.39 17.77 13.07
CA LEU A 33 -22.02 17.27 13.10
C LEU A 33 -21.04 18.34 12.58
N GLU A 34 -21.33 18.98 11.44
CA GLU A 34 -20.51 20.05 10.86
C GLU A 34 -20.48 21.34 11.68
N CYS A 35 -21.42 21.51 12.62
CA CYS A 35 -21.42 22.61 13.57
C CYS A 35 -20.50 22.37 14.77
N LEU A 36 -19.97 21.15 14.95
CA LEU A 36 -19.03 20.88 16.04
C LEU A 36 -17.67 21.57 15.78
N PRO A 37 -16.97 21.95 16.86
CA PRO A 37 -15.55 22.29 16.80
C PRO A 37 -14.73 21.19 16.12
N VAL A 38 -13.67 21.61 15.42
CA VAL A 38 -12.82 20.71 14.64
C VAL A 38 -12.19 19.62 15.50
N GLU A 39 -11.85 19.94 16.76
CA GLU A 39 -11.26 19.05 17.74
C GLU A 39 -12.22 17.93 18.12
N LEU A 40 -13.52 18.21 18.21
CA LEU A 40 -14.53 17.19 18.49
C LEU A 40 -14.75 16.29 17.28
N LEU A 41 -14.75 16.84 16.07
CA LEU A 41 -14.80 16.04 14.84
C LEU A 41 -13.62 15.09 14.72
N GLN A 42 -12.42 15.60 15.00
CA GLN A 42 -11.19 14.84 15.05
C GLN A 42 -11.24 13.73 16.11
N LYS A 43 -11.70 14.05 17.32
CA LYS A 43 -11.86 13.06 18.38
C LYS A 43 -12.88 11.98 18.01
N ILE A 44 -14.02 12.36 17.45
CA ILE A 44 -15.04 11.41 16.94
C ILE A 44 -14.39 10.47 15.91
N PHE A 45 -13.65 11.02 14.94
CA PHE A 45 -12.96 10.24 13.92
C PHE A 45 -11.92 9.27 14.51
N LEU A 46 -11.11 9.69 15.48
CA LEU A 46 -10.11 8.81 16.10
C LEU A 46 -10.74 7.68 16.95
N HIS A 47 -11.96 7.88 17.45
CA HIS A 47 -12.72 6.84 18.15
C HIS A 47 -13.47 5.90 17.20
N SER A 48 -14.02 6.41 16.09
CA SER A 48 -14.83 5.59 15.17
C SER A 48 -14.03 4.97 14.03
N LEU A 49 -12.92 5.59 13.64
CA LEU A 49 -12.11 5.23 12.48
C LEU A 49 -12.93 5.09 11.18
N GLU A 50 -14.04 5.83 11.08
CA GLU A 50 -14.95 5.77 9.95
C GLU A 50 -14.41 6.57 8.75
N PHE A 51 -13.81 5.89 7.79
CA PHE A 51 -13.21 6.53 6.60
C PHE A 51 -14.22 7.12 5.61
N ASN A 52 -15.52 6.79 5.75
CA ASN A 52 -16.57 7.47 5.00
C ASN A 52 -16.88 8.87 5.57
N LEU A 53 -16.50 9.15 6.83
CA LEU A 53 -16.80 10.44 7.48
C LEU A 53 -16.14 11.64 6.77
N PRO A 54 -14.84 11.61 6.41
CA PRO A 54 -14.25 12.65 5.56
C PRO A 54 -14.94 12.80 4.20
N GLY A 55 -15.53 11.71 3.65
CA GLY A 55 -16.22 11.71 2.37
C GLY A 55 -17.64 12.28 2.41
N ALA A 56 -18.24 12.43 3.58
CA ALA A 56 -19.62 12.88 3.73
C ALA A 56 -19.83 14.36 3.39
N SER A 57 -18.79 15.20 3.55
CA SER A 57 -18.82 16.60 3.11
C SER A 57 -17.43 17.22 2.98
N ILE A 58 -17.32 18.28 2.18
CA ILE A 58 -16.07 19.04 1.99
C ILE A 58 -15.57 19.64 3.32
N TYR A 59 -16.49 20.04 4.20
CA TYR A 59 -16.13 20.58 5.52
C TYR A 59 -15.46 19.50 6.37
N LEU A 60 -16.05 18.31 6.45
CA LEU A 60 -15.49 17.18 7.19
C LEU A 60 -14.17 16.70 6.58
N THR A 61 -14.06 16.67 5.24
CA THR A 61 -12.78 16.38 4.57
C THR A 61 -11.67 17.31 5.07
N ARG A 62 -11.92 18.62 5.10
CA ARG A 62 -10.93 19.62 5.54
C ARG A 62 -10.61 19.50 7.03
N ALA A 63 -11.63 19.30 7.86
CA ALA A 63 -11.49 19.15 9.31
C ALA A 63 -10.64 17.93 9.71
N LEU A 64 -10.75 16.84 8.93
CA LEU A 64 -10.11 15.54 9.23
C LEU A 64 -8.84 15.28 8.42
N SER A 65 -8.51 16.12 7.44
CA SER A 65 -7.26 16.03 6.66
C SER A 65 -6.07 16.61 7.45
N VAL A 66 -5.79 16.01 8.59
CA VAL A 66 -4.71 16.44 9.50
C VAL A 66 -3.47 15.58 9.23
N PRO A 67 -2.34 16.16 8.79
CA PRO A 67 -1.14 15.39 8.44
C PRO A 67 -0.61 14.50 9.58
N MET A 68 -0.79 14.93 10.84
CA MET A 68 -0.39 14.18 12.03
C MET A 68 -1.15 12.86 12.19
N PHE A 69 -2.38 12.76 11.69
CA PHE A 69 -3.17 11.53 11.79
C PHE A 69 -2.65 10.43 10.87
N TYR A 70 -2.03 10.79 9.74
CA TYR A 70 -1.65 9.79 8.75
C TYR A 70 -0.60 8.79 9.28
N PRO A 71 0.49 9.21 9.95
CA PRO A 71 1.39 8.28 10.63
C PRO A 71 0.70 7.45 11.70
N TRP A 72 -0.20 8.04 12.50
CA TRP A 72 -0.91 7.31 13.54
C TRP A 72 -1.83 6.21 12.98
N LEU A 73 -2.57 6.52 11.92
CA LEU A 73 -3.42 5.55 11.23
C LEU A 73 -2.59 4.44 10.57
N ILE A 74 -1.42 4.77 10.01
CA ILE A 74 -0.49 3.77 9.48
C ILE A 74 0.03 2.87 10.60
N ARG A 75 0.52 3.44 11.70
CA ARG A 75 1.02 2.64 12.85
C ARG A 75 -0.09 1.78 13.44
N LEU A 76 -1.31 2.31 13.58
CA LEU A 76 -2.46 1.55 14.07
C LEU A 76 -2.77 0.34 13.19
N ALA A 77 -2.87 0.55 11.88
CA ALA A 77 -3.36 -0.46 10.96
C ALA A 77 -2.28 -1.44 10.49
N PHE A 78 -1.03 -1.00 10.37
CA PHE A 78 0.05 -1.75 9.71
C PHE A 78 1.14 -2.27 10.65
N SER A 79 1.06 -2.00 11.95
CA SER A 79 1.97 -2.62 12.92
C SER A 79 1.65 -4.09 13.12
N SER A 80 2.67 -4.93 13.24
CA SER A 80 2.48 -6.31 13.67
C SER A 80 1.87 -6.38 15.09
N SER A 81 1.02 -7.37 15.32
CA SER A 81 0.22 -7.54 16.54
C SER A 81 0.68 -8.74 17.35
N ASN A 82 1.99 -8.82 17.61
CA ASN A 82 2.62 -9.92 18.31
C ASN A 82 2.26 -9.88 19.79
N GLU A 83 2.27 -11.03 20.47
CA GLU A 83 2.02 -11.07 21.92
C GLU A 83 2.96 -10.15 22.71
N SER A 84 4.25 -10.09 22.34
CA SER A 84 5.22 -9.24 23.04
C SER A 84 4.95 -7.74 22.83
N SER A 85 4.20 -7.35 21.78
CA SER A 85 3.89 -5.95 21.49
C SER A 85 2.68 -5.44 22.29
N LYS A 86 1.95 -6.32 23.00
CA LYS A 86 0.83 -5.92 23.87
C LYS A 86 1.24 -5.09 25.08
N LYS A 87 2.48 -5.25 25.53
CA LYS A 87 3.01 -4.57 26.73
C LYS A 87 4.15 -3.65 26.33
N ASP A 88 4.05 -2.40 26.79
CA ASP A 88 5.10 -1.36 26.73
C ASP A 88 5.62 -0.98 25.34
N PHE A 89 5.08 -1.57 24.26
CA PHE A 89 5.44 -1.21 22.89
C PHE A 89 4.68 0.02 22.41
N PHE A 90 3.35 0.04 22.46
CA PHE A 90 2.56 1.18 21.98
C PHE A 90 2.46 2.26 23.07
N THR A 91 3.51 3.07 23.18
CA THR A 91 3.56 4.18 24.13
C THR A 91 2.73 5.37 23.60
N PRO A 92 2.21 6.26 24.48
CA PRO A 92 1.37 7.39 24.05
C PRO A 92 2.05 8.36 23.07
N ASP A 93 3.38 8.48 23.11
CA ASP A 93 4.18 9.25 22.15
C ASP A 93 4.26 8.57 20.78
N PHE A 94 4.27 7.24 20.74
CA PHE A 94 4.32 6.46 19.51
C PHE A 94 2.95 6.31 18.84
N LEU A 95 1.92 6.00 19.62
CA LEU A 95 0.54 5.86 19.16
C LEU A 95 -0.41 6.36 20.26
N PRO A 96 -1.02 7.55 20.12
CA PRO A 96 -1.77 8.17 21.19
C PRO A 96 -3.15 7.51 21.38
N PRO A 97 -3.67 7.43 22.62
CA PRO A 97 -5.06 7.07 22.88
C PRO A 97 -6.03 7.99 22.12
N PRO A 98 -7.17 7.49 21.62
CA PRO A 98 -7.75 6.16 21.86
C PRO A 98 -7.26 5.06 20.90
N LEU A 99 -6.23 5.31 20.11
CA LEU A 99 -5.80 4.38 19.06
C LEU A 99 -5.09 3.18 19.69
N ASP A 100 -5.69 2.00 19.55
CA ASP A 100 -5.16 0.74 20.06
C ASP A 100 -5.18 -0.33 18.95
N PRO A 101 -4.01 -0.83 18.50
CA PRO A 101 -3.94 -1.86 17.48
C PRO A 101 -4.59 -3.18 17.90
N PHE A 102 -4.72 -3.45 19.21
CA PHE A 102 -5.31 -4.68 19.74
C PHE A 102 -6.83 -4.58 19.96
N ALA A 103 -7.39 -3.38 19.88
CA ALA A 103 -8.84 -3.18 19.95
C ALA A 103 -9.57 -3.54 18.65
N LEU A 104 -8.84 -3.64 17.53
CA LEU A 104 -9.39 -3.96 16.21
C LEU A 104 -9.44 -5.48 16.00
N SER A 105 -10.59 -5.98 15.54
CA SER A 105 -10.66 -7.33 14.97
C SER A 105 -9.81 -7.45 13.70
N THR A 106 -9.49 -8.68 13.29
CA THR A 106 -8.76 -8.95 12.05
C THR A 106 -9.46 -8.36 10.82
N GLU A 107 -10.80 -8.39 10.79
CA GLU A 107 -11.60 -7.84 9.70
C GLU A 107 -11.58 -6.31 9.68
N GLU A 108 -11.82 -5.66 10.83
CA GLU A 108 -11.76 -4.20 10.94
C GLU A 108 -10.39 -3.66 10.56
N ARG A 109 -9.32 -4.33 11.00
CA ARG A 109 -7.95 -3.99 10.62
C ARG A 109 -7.73 -4.13 9.11
N SER A 110 -8.20 -5.21 8.49
CA SER A 110 -8.08 -5.43 7.05
C SER A 110 -8.83 -4.36 6.22
N ASN A 111 -10.03 -4.00 6.67
CA ASN A 111 -10.84 -2.94 6.07
C ASN A 111 -10.15 -1.57 6.20
N LEU A 112 -9.61 -1.27 7.38
CA LEU A 112 -8.85 -0.05 7.65
C LEU A 112 -7.58 0.04 6.78
N GLN A 113 -6.80 -1.04 6.72
CA GLN A 113 -5.62 -1.13 5.85
C GLN A 113 -6.00 -0.89 4.38
N THR A 114 -7.08 -1.51 3.90
CA THR A 114 -7.58 -1.34 2.53
C THR A 114 -7.98 0.12 2.26
N ALA A 115 -8.69 0.76 3.19
CA ALA A 115 -9.09 2.16 3.08
C ALA A 115 -7.90 3.12 3.09
N ILE A 116 -6.91 2.89 3.96
CA ILE A 116 -5.68 3.68 4.01
C ILE A 116 -4.89 3.53 2.71
N LEU A 117 -4.67 2.31 2.22
CA LEU A 117 -3.94 2.08 0.96
C LEU A 117 -4.64 2.71 -0.24
N ALA A 118 -5.97 2.75 -0.27
CA ALA A 118 -6.74 3.43 -1.31
C ALA A 118 -6.62 4.97 -1.24
N SER A 119 -6.34 5.52 -0.06
CA SER A 119 -6.31 6.97 0.16
C SER A 119 -5.16 7.66 -0.56
N ARG A 120 -5.39 8.89 -1.05
CA ARG A 120 -4.39 9.65 -1.82
C ARG A 120 -3.15 10.05 -1.02
N TRP A 121 -3.32 10.27 0.29
CA TRP A 121 -2.23 10.66 1.20
C TRP A 121 -1.30 9.50 1.58
N CYS A 122 -1.72 8.25 1.36
CA CYS A 122 -0.87 7.08 1.62
C CYS A 122 0.09 6.89 0.43
N THR A 123 1.30 7.44 0.56
CA THR A 123 2.40 7.37 -0.42
C THR A 123 3.49 6.42 0.05
N LEU A 124 4.43 6.09 -0.84
CA LEU A 124 5.60 5.29 -0.46
C LEU A 124 6.43 6.04 0.57
N GLU A 125 6.71 7.31 0.34
CA GLU A 125 7.51 8.16 1.25
C GLU A 125 6.95 8.13 2.67
N LEU A 126 5.64 8.31 2.83
CA LEU A 126 5.00 8.28 4.14
C LEU A 126 5.08 6.87 4.78
N MET A 127 4.85 5.82 3.98
CA MET A 127 4.97 4.43 4.46
C MET A 127 6.41 4.12 4.92
N ARG A 128 7.43 4.52 4.14
CA ARG A 128 8.85 4.35 4.47
C ARG A 128 9.26 5.15 5.70
N LYS A 129 8.76 6.37 5.85
CA LYS A 129 8.94 7.16 7.09
C LYS A 129 8.38 6.43 8.31
N CYS A 130 7.13 5.95 8.22
CA CYS A 130 6.50 5.22 9.32
C CYS A 130 7.23 3.90 9.62
N GLN A 131 7.75 3.24 8.58
CA GLN A 131 8.54 2.02 8.68
C GLN A 131 9.84 2.26 9.44
N ARG A 132 10.62 3.29 9.07
CA ARG A 132 11.85 3.66 9.78
C ARG A 132 11.56 3.96 11.26
N GLU A 133 10.60 4.84 11.53
CA GLU A 133 10.23 5.24 12.89
C GLU A 133 9.73 4.07 13.73
N TYR A 134 9.00 3.13 13.11
CA TYR A 134 8.56 1.89 13.77
C TYR A 134 9.75 1.02 14.20
N ILE A 135 10.76 0.87 13.33
CA ILE A 135 11.94 0.04 13.62
C ILE A 135 12.85 0.71 14.65
N GLU A 136 13.09 2.01 14.55
CA GLU A 136 13.79 2.79 15.58
C GLU A 136 13.11 2.63 16.95
N HIS A 137 11.78 2.72 16.97
CA HIS A 137 11.00 2.53 18.18
C HIS A 137 11.09 1.10 18.72
N ALA A 138 10.98 0.10 17.85
CA ALA A 138 11.10 -1.31 18.23
C ALA A 138 12.47 -1.62 18.84
N VAL A 139 13.55 -1.16 18.20
CA VAL A 139 14.93 -1.29 18.73
C VAL A 139 15.03 -0.59 20.09
N ARG A 140 14.60 0.67 20.19
CA ARG A 140 14.67 1.44 21.44
C ARG A 140 13.95 0.78 22.61
N VAL A 141 12.77 0.21 22.37
CA VAL A 141 11.96 -0.43 23.42
C VAL A 141 12.48 -1.82 23.74
N LYS A 142 12.75 -2.65 22.73
CA LYS A 142 13.02 -4.09 22.90
C LYS A 142 14.49 -4.40 23.14
N CYS A 143 15.41 -3.53 22.74
CA CYS A 143 16.83 -3.68 23.01
C CYS A 143 17.31 -2.92 24.25
N ARG A 144 16.41 -2.26 24.99
CA ARG A 144 16.78 -1.41 26.15
C ARG A 144 17.59 -2.15 27.21
N ASP A 145 17.15 -3.35 27.56
CA ASP A 145 17.71 -4.14 28.66
C ASP A 145 18.70 -5.21 28.16
N LEU A 146 19.05 -5.17 26.87
CA LEU A 146 19.99 -6.10 26.24
C LEU A 146 21.40 -5.51 26.22
N VAL A 147 22.40 -6.37 26.39
CA VAL A 147 23.82 -6.02 26.35
C VAL A 147 24.38 -6.33 24.96
N PHE A 148 25.02 -5.33 24.34
CA PHE A 148 25.63 -5.45 23.02
C PHE A 148 27.10 -5.06 23.06
N ALA A 149 27.87 -5.62 22.13
CA ALA A 149 29.21 -5.11 21.85
C ALA A 149 29.16 -3.61 21.50
N PRO A 150 30.22 -2.82 21.79
CA PRO A 150 30.21 -1.38 21.54
C PRO A 150 29.89 -1.00 20.08
N GLU A 151 30.40 -1.78 19.13
CA GLU A 151 30.16 -1.59 17.68
C GLU A 151 28.67 -1.80 17.34
N ASP A 152 28.09 -2.92 17.76
CA ASP A 152 26.67 -3.23 17.56
C ASP A 152 25.75 -2.18 18.22
N ARG A 153 26.12 -1.70 19.41
CA ARG A 153 25.38 -0.65 20.10
C ARG A 153 25.37 0.66 19.31
N ALA A 154 26.50 1.03 18.72
CA ALA A 154 26.61 2.22 17.88
C ALA A 154 25.77 2.09 16.59
N ILE A 155 25.72 0.90 15.99
CA ILE A 155 24.87 0.61 14.82
C ILE A 155 23.39 0.72 15.21
N LEU A 156 22.96 0.07 16.30
CA LEU A 156 21.57 0.11 16.75
C LEU A 156 21.11 1.52 17.16
N ALA A 157 22.01 2.34 17.69
CA ALA A 157 21.71 3.74 18.02
C ALA A 157 21.46 4.60 16.76
N ASN A 158 22.05 4.25 15.63
CA ASN A 158 21.92 4.96 14.35
C ASN A 158 21.16 4.11 13.30
N ILE A 159 20.29 3.21 13.76
CA ILE A 159 19.59 2.25 12.88
C ILE A 159 18.76 2.94 11.80
N GLY A 160 18.27 4.15 12.06
CA GLY A 160 17.53 4.98 11.13
C GLY A 160 18.28 5.32 9.85
N ASP A 161 19.61 5.47 9.92
CA ASP A 161 20.44 5.87 8.78
C ASP A 161 20.49 4.79 7.70
N HIS A 162 20.24 3.54 8.08
CA HIS A 162 20.18 2.44 7.15
C HIS A 162 18.96 2.52 6.21
N PHE A 163 17.92 3.28 6.56
CA PHE A 163 16.72 3.44 5.72
C PHE A 163 16.87 4.45 4.57
N TYR A 164 18.00 5.17 4.46
CA TYR A 164 18.23 6.11 3.35
C TYR A 164 18.68 5.44 2.04
N ASP A 165 19.30 4.26 2.12
CA ASP A 165 19.66 3.45 0.96
C ASP A 165 19.19 2.01 1.19
N LEU A 166 17.96 1.75 0.74
CA LEU A 166 17.33 0.44 0.87
C LEU A 166 17.73 -0.53 -0.24
N GLN A 167 18.33 -0.06 -1.34
CA GLN A 167 18.61 -0.91 -2.51
C GLN A 167 19.75 -1.89 -2.26
N ARG A 168 20.67 -1.57 -1.33
CA ARG A 168 21.77 -2.45 -0.91
C ARG A 168 21.36 -3.65 -0.05
N TYR A 169 20.12 -3.67 0.44
CA TYR A 169 19.63 -4.70 1.36
C TYR A 169 18.84 -5.80 0.67
N ASP A 170 18.60 -6.89 1.39
CA ASP A 170 17.81 -8.01 0.92
C ASP A 170 16.41 -7.55 0.50
N GLN A 171 16.13 -7.67 -0.80
CA GLN A 171 14.83 -7.35 -1.41
C GLN A 171 13.90 -8.57 -1.41
N GLY A 172 14.33 -9.68 -0.82
CA GLY A 172 13.68 -10.99 -0.85
C GLY A 172 13.97 -11.74 -2.13
N HIS A 173 14.28 -13.03 -2.00
CA HIS A 173 14.42 -13.92 -3.14
C HIS A 173 13.22 -14.87 -3.20
N GLN A 174 12.58 -14.96 -4.37
CA GLN A 174 11.40 -15.82 -4.58
C GLN A 174 10.24 -15.58 -3.59
N GLY A 175 10.06 -14.33 -3.15
CA GLY A 175 9.03 -13.97 -2.17
C GLY A 175 9.34 -14.39 -0.74
N ARG A 176 10.58 -14.81 -0.45
CA ARG A 176 11.04 -15.16 0.90
C ARG A 176 12.09 -14.16 1.38
N ILE A 177 12.02 -13.86 2.67
CA ILE A 177 12.96 -12.99 3.36
C ILE A 177 14.18 -13.85 3.79
N GLY A 178 15.39 -13.33 3.61
CA GLY A 178 16.63 -13.97 4.05
C GLY A 178 16.84 -13.93 5.57
N LYS A 179 18.07 -14.16 6.02
CA LYS A 179 18.40 -14.29 7.46
C LYS A 179 18.37 -12.98 8.25
N GLY A 180 18.39 -11.83 7.59
CA GLY A 180 18.53 -10.51 8.21
C GLY A 180 19.67 -9.73 7.55
N ASP A 181 19.45 -8.45 7.28
CA ASP A 181 20.46 -7.53 6.74
C ASP A 181 21.50 -7.13 7.79
N LEU A 182 21.06 -7.02 9.05
CA LEU A 182 21.90 -6.77 10.22
C LEU A 182 21.68 -7.89 11.23
N VAL A 183 22.77 -8.44 11.78
CA VAL A 183 22.76 -9.45 12.84
C VAL A 183 23.76 -9.10 13.94
N CYS A 184 23.28 -8.71 15.11
CA CYS A 184 24.12 -8.42 16.29
C CYS A 184 24.29 -9.66 17.18
N LYS A 185 25.36 -9.71 18.01
CA LYS A 185 25.65 -10.83 18.93
C LYS A 185 25.84 -10.38 20.37
N ASP A 186 25.60 -11.29 21.31
CA ASP A 186 25.89 -11.11 22.73
C ASP A 186 27.41 -11.22 22.99
N PRO A 187 28.03 -10.23 23.65
CA PRO A 187 29.48 -10.21 23.90
C PRO A 187 29.95 -11.16 25.01
N ASP A 188 29.12 -11.49 26.00
CA ASP A 188 29.56 -12.16 27.24
C ASP A 188 29.42 -13.68 27.18
N THR A 189 28.39 -14.17 26.50
CA THR A 189 28.04 -15.59 26.55
C THR A 189 28.47 -16.37 25.30
N SER A 190 28.92 -15.66 24.25
CA SER A 190 29.10 -16.22 22.90
C SER A 190 27.86 -16.96 22.37
N THR A 191 26.72 -16.89 23.08
CA THR A 191 25.43 -17.42 22.67
C THR A 191 24.79 -16.39 21.77
N GLU A 192 24.45 -16.80 20.55
CA GLU A 192 23.94 -15.87 19.55
C GLU A 192 22.49 -15.48 19.86
N TYR A 193 22.27 -14.46 20.69
CA TYR A 193 21.07 -13.63 20.54
C TYR A 193 21.22 -12.89 19.22
N ARG A 194 20.39 -13.24 18.23
CA ARG A 194 20.46 -12.63 16.91
C ARG A 194 19.40 -11.55 16.83
N VAL A 195 19.77 -10.30 17.05
CA VAL A 195 18.94 -9.16 16.61
C VAL A 195 19.01 -9.13 15.10
N ALA A 196 17.90 -9.44 14.43
CA ALA A 196 17.80 -9.44 12.98
C ALA A 196 16.96 -8.24 12.53
N VAL A 197 17.52 -7.43 11.63
CA VAL A 197 16.79 -6.33 10.98
C VAL A 197 16.72 -6.60 9.49
N TRP A 198 15.55 -6.39 8.89
CA TRP A 198 15.35 -6.42 7.44
C TRP A 198 14.84 -5.05 7.00
N PHE A 199 15.76 -4.22 6.50
CA PHE A 199 15.48 -2.81 6.27
C PHE A 199 14.46 -2.61 5.16
N HIS A 200 14.60 -3.33 4.05
CA HIS A 200 13.65 -3.21 2.94
C HIS A 200 12.22 -3.62 3.34
N PHE A 201 12.08 -4.59 4.24
CA PHE A 201 10.79 -5.11 4.68
C PHE A 201 10.22 -4.40 5.91
N GLY A 202 11.02 -3.55 6.56
CA GLY A 202 10.63 -2.90 7.80
C GLY A 202 10.36 -3.89 8.90
N ALA A 203 11.23 -4.88 9.06
CA ALA A 203 11.07 -5.93 10.04
C ALA A 203 12.25 -6.00 11.01
N PHE A 204 11.95 -6.34 12.27
CA PHE A 204 12.89 -6.45 13.37
C PHE A 204 12.51 -7.66 14.22
N GLN A 205 13.49 -8.45 14.63
CA GLN A 205 13.28 -9.62 15.48
C GLN A 205 14.44 -9.79 16.45
N ILE A 206 14.12 -10.13 17.70
CA ILE A 206 15.10 -10.66 18.65
C ILE A 206 14.93 -12.18 18.65
N ARG A 207 15.96 -12.91 18.23
CA ARG A 207 15.93 -14.38 18.18
C ARG A 207 16.59 -14.97 19.40
N ASN A 208 15.93 -15.97 19.99
CA ASN A 208 16.54 -16.82 20.99
C ASN A 208 17.67 -17.68 20.37
N PRO A 209 18.69 -18.07 21.15
CA PRO A 209 19.75 -18.95 20.66
C PRO A 209 19.17 -20.31 20.23
N GLY A 210 19.34 -20.67 18.96
CA GLY A 210 18.87 -21.96 18.44
C GLY A 210 18.93 -22.08 16.91
N PRO A 211 18.92 -23.31 16.36
CA PRO A 211 18.98 -23.54 14.91
C PRO A 211 17.62 -23.31 14.22
N ILE A 212 16.51 -23.32 14.97
CA ILE A 212 15.15 -23.17 14.44
C ILE A 212 14.70 -21.73 14.66
N HIS A 213 14.44 -21.03 13.57
CA HIS A 213 13.93 -19.65 13.58
C HIS A 213 12.40 -19.71 13.56
N THR A 214 11.76 -19.21 14.62
CA THR A 214 10.30 -19.10 14.70
C THR A 214 9.88 -17.63 14.62
N ASP A 215 8.90 -17.30 13.79
CA ASP A 215 8.41 -15.92 13.55
C ASP A 215 7.51 -15.38 14.68
N ILE A 216 7.55 -16.01 15.86
CA ILE A 216 6.62 -15.77 16.98
C ILE A 216 6.74 -14.32 17.51
N ASP A 217 7.84 -13.62 17.21
CA ASP A 217 8.05 -12.24 17.66
C ASP A 217 8.71 -11.31 16.62
N LEU A 218 8.24 -11.35 15.38
CA LEU A 218 8.67 -10.45 14.31
C LEU A 218 7.93 -9.10 14.36
N PHE A 219 8.59 -8.03 14.79
CA PHE A 219 8.05 -6.67 14.74
C PHE A 219 8.12 -6.14 13.32
N ARG A 220 7.00 -5.73 12.74
CA ARG A 220 6.99 -5.35 11.32
C ARG A 220 6.01 -4.23 10.98
N LEU A 221 6.42 -3.36 10.08
CA LEU A 221 5.58 -2.38 9.41
C LEU A 221 6.05 -2.18 7.94
N PRO A 222 5.21 -2.40 6.92
CA PRO A 222 3.81 -2.83 7.01
C PRO A 222 3.66 -4.33 7.28
N CYS A 223 2.65 -4.69 8.09
CA CYS A 223 2.24 -6.05 8.40
C CYS A 223 0.77 -6.24 8.01
N CYS A 224 0.53 -6.70 6.77
CA CYS A 224 -0.83 -6.97 6.26
C CYS A 224 -1.08 -8.46 6.01
N ALA A 225 -0.02 -9.27 6.02
CA ALA A 225 -0.02 -10.67 5.62
C ALA A 225 -0.75 -11.67 6.56
N GLY A 226 -1.85 -11.28 7.21
CA GLY A 226 -2.61 -12.11 8.15
C GLY A 226 -3.64 -13.07 7.52
N GLU A 227 -4.58 -13.58 8.34
CA GLU A 227 -5.66 -14.46 7.88
C GLU A 227 -6.60 -13.77 6.89
N ASN A 228 -6.90 -12.48 7.15
CA ASN A 228 -7.70 -11.63 6.26
C ASN A 228 -6.82 -10.50 5.71
N PRO A 229 -5.97 -10.76 4.70
CA PRO A 229 -5.07 -9.73 4.17
C PRO A 229 -5.86 -8.58 3.53
N ALA A 230 -5.33 -7.37 3.60
CA ALA A 230 -5.91 -6.22 2.92
C ALA A 230 -5.83 -6.35 1.38
N ARG A 231 -6.64 -5.57 0.66
CA ARG A 231 -6.68 -5.56 -0.80
C ARG A 231 -5.68 -4.57 -1.39
N MET A 232 -4.94 -4.98 -2.41
CA MET A 232 -4.07 -4.09 -3.19
C MET A 232 -4.89 -2.94 -3.81
N PRO A 233 -4.52 -1.66 -3.60
CA PRO A 233 -5.28 -0.54 -4.13
C PRO A 233 -5.10 -0.40 -5.65
N ASP A 234 -6.19 -0.06 -6.34
CA ASP A 234 -6.20 0.12 -7.80
C ASP A 234 -5.21 1.19 -8.29
N LYS A 235 -4.89 2.18 -7.46
CA LYS A 235 -3.93 3.25 -7.79
C LYS A 235 -2.51 2.72 -8.05
N LEU A 236 -2.15 1.58 -7.45
CA LEU A 236 -0.85 0.91 -7.65
C LEU A 236 -0.87 -0.07 -8.83
N LEU A 237 -2.06 -0.47 -9.31
CA LEU A 237 -2.24 -1.41 -10.43
C LEU A 237 -2.62 -0.70 -11.73
N ARG A 238 -2.33 0.59 -11.85
CA ARG A 238 -2.68 1.41 -13.02
C ARG A 238 -1.54 2.36 -13.33
N ARG A 239 -1.37 2.67 -14.63
CA ARG A 239 -0.46 3.72 -15.13
C ARG A 239 -0.74 5.09 -14.48
N PRO A 240 0.25 6.00 -14.44
CA PRO A 240 1.64 5.86 -14.93
C PRO A 240 2.49 4.96 -14.03
N TRP A 241 3.47 4.27 -14.61
CA TRP A 241 4.44 3.42 -13.90
C TRP A 241 5.67 4.26 -13.54
N THR A 242 5.68 4.81 -12.33
CA THR A 242 6.83 5.53 -11.79
C THR A 242 7.66 4.59 -10.91
N ASP A 243 8.94 4.89 -10.73
CA ASP A 243 9.82 4.09 -9.86
C ASP A 243 9.26 3.99 -8.44
N GLU A 244 8.77 5.10 -7.89
CA GLU A 244 8.10 5.15 -6.57
C GLU A 244 6.90 4.20 -6.51
N LYS A 245 6.06 4.15 -7.56
CA LYS A 245 4.91 3.23 -7.60
C LYS A 245 5.35 1.78 -7.67
N ILE A 246 6.37 1.49 -8.47
CA ILE A 246 6.91 0.14 -8.61
C ILE A 246 7.52 -0.33 -7.29
N GLU A 247 8.24 0.54 -6.58
CA GLU A 247 8.78 0.23 -5.26
C GLU A 247 7.66 0.02 -4.23
N PHE A 248 6.62 0.86 -4.24
CA PHE A 248 5.49 0.67 -3.34
C PHE A 248 4.73 -0.62 -3.63
N LEU A 249 4.59 -0.97 -4.90
CA LEU A 249 4.02 -2.25 -5.32
C LEU A 249 4.88 -3.42 -4.80
N LYS A 250 6.21 -3.37 -4.97
CA LYS A 250 7.14 -4.39 -4.46
C LYS A 250 7.03 -4.59 -2.95
N LEU A 251 6.98 -3.50 -2.19
CA LEU A 251 6.83 -3.55 -0.74
C LEU A 251 5.54 -4.26 -0.29
N LEU A 252 4.46 -4.10 -1.06
CA LEU A 252 3.13 -4.61 -0.68
C LEU A 252 2.75 -5.94 -1.35
N CYS A 253 3.41 -6.36 -2.41
CA CYS A 253 2.99 -7.49 -3.25
C CYS A 253 2.77 -8.82 -2.49
N THR A 254 3.54 -9.05 -1.43
CA THR A 254 3.38 -10.23 -0.55
C THR A 254 2.51 -9.97 0.67
N GLU A 255 2.22 -8.71 0.97
CA GLU A 255 1.45 -8.27 2.14
C GLU A 255 -0.05 -8.23 1.87
N VAL A 256 -0.44 -7.74 0.69
CA VAL A 256 -1.84 -7.51 0.32
C VAL A 256 -2.22 -8.31 -0.91
N TYR A 257 -3.46 -8.77 -0.98
CA TYR A 257 -3.89 -9.60 -2.10
C TYR A 257 -4.21 -8.76 -3.34
N ILE A 258 -3.83 -9.27 -4.50
CA ILE A 258 -4.19 -8.66 -5.79
C ILE A 258 -5.48 -9.27 -6.32
N ASP A 259 -5.59 -10.60 -6.30
CA ASP A 259 -6.75 -11.33 -6.80
C ASP A 259 -7.53 -12.00 -5.67
N ASP A 260 -8.84 -12.07 -5.86
CA ASP A 260 -9.76 -12.70 -4.92
C ASP A 260 -9.77 -14.23 -5.02
N ASP A 261 -9.43 -14.76 -6.18
CA ASP A 261 -9.56 -16.19 -6.52
C ASP A 261 -8.50 -16.66 -7.55
N GLU A 262 -8.63 -17.91 -7.99
CA GLU A 262 -7.74 -18.57 -8.95
C GLU A 262 -7.90 -18.09 -10.40
N HIS A 263 -8.90 -17.25 -10.70
CA HIS A 263 -9.11 -16.73 -12.06
C HIS A 263 -8.11 -15.61 -12.40
N HIS A 264 -7.44 -15.05 -11.39
CA HIS A 264 -6.37 -14.07 -11.54
C HIS A 264 -6.77 -12.84 -12.39
N GLU A 265 -8.02 -12.38 -12.24
CA GLU A 265 -8.59 -11.37 -13.14
C GLU A 265 -7.84 -10.02 -13.10
N ARG A 266 -7.44 -9.54 -11.93
CA ARG A 266 -6.80 -8.23 -11.76
C ARG A 266 -5.35 -8.28 -12.19
N SER A 267 -4.58 -9.26 -11.70
CA SER A 267 -3.18 -9.44 -12.10
C SER A 267 -3.05 -9.80 -13.59
N GLY A 268 -3.95 -10.64 -14.10
CA GLY A 268 -4.04 -11.01 -15.51
C GLY A 268 -4.39 -9.83 -16.40
N ARG A 269 -5.42 -9.05 -16.05
CA ARG A 269 -5.80 -7.85 -16.81
C ARG A 269 -4.69 -6.81 -16.78
N LEU A 270 -3.95 -6.69 -15.68
CA LEU A 270 -2.82 -5.78 -15.58
C LEU A 270 -1.74 -6.14 -16.60
N LEU A 271 -1.29 -7.39 -16.60
CA LEU A 271 -0.22 -7.84 -17.47
C LEU A 271 -0.62 -7.73 -18.94
N TRP A 272 -1.89 -8.06 -19.27
CA TRP A 272 -2.43 -7.85 -20.62
C TRP A 272 -2.35 -6.39 -21.07
N ARG A 273 -2.65 -5.42 -20.19
CA ARG A 273 -2.56 -3.99 -20.52
C ARG A 273 -1.12 -3.56 -20.78
N VAL A 274 -0.18 -4.07 -19.99
CA VAL A 274 1.26 -3.77 -20.15
C VAL A 274 1.79 -4.31 -21.48
N ILE A 275 1.42 -5.54 -21.84
CA ILE A 275 1.74 -6.14 -23.16
C ILE A 275 1.14 -5.28 -24.28
N ARG A 276 -0.14 -4.92 -24.16
CA ARG A 276 -0.82 -4.07 -25.16
C ARG A 276 -0.17 -2.70 -25.31
N SER A 277 0.31 -2.09 -24.22
CA SER A 277 0.99 -0.80 -24.26
C SER A 277 2.48 -0.90 -24.61
N ARG A 278 2.99 -2.12 -24.88
CA ARG A 278 4.38 -2.38 -25.29
C ARG A 278 5.42 -1.90 -24.27
N ASP A 279 5.05 -1.89 -22.99
CA ASP A 279 5.95 -1.50 -21.88
C ASP A 279 6.66 -2.74 -21.32
N TYR A 280 7.76 -3.12 -21.98
CA TYR A 280 8.49 -4.34 -21.62
C TYR A 280 9.22 -4.21 -20.27
N SER A 281 9.72 -3.02 -19.94
CA SER A 281 10.36 -2.73 -18.65
C SER A 281 9.44 -3.07 -17.47
N THR A 282 8.21 -2.55 -17.49
CA THR A 282 7.23 -2.84 -16.43
C THR A 282 6.84 -4.32 -16.45
N PHE A 283 6.66 -4.90 -17.64
CA PHE A 283 6.33 -6.33 -17.77
C PHE A 283 7.37 -7.20 -17.07
N GLN A 284 8.66 -6.97 -17.34
CA GLN A 284 9.77 -7.74 -16.75
C GLN A 284 9.81 -7.60 -15.23
N VAL A 285 9.49 -6.43 -14.69
CA VAL A 285 9.35 -6.27 -13.24
C VAL A 285 8.20 -7.13 -12.71
N LEU A 286 6.98 -6.95 -13.25
CA LEU A 286 5.77 -7.61 -12.75
C LEU A 286 5.88 -9.14 -12.77
N VAL A 287 6.35 -9.74 -13.87
CA VAL A 287 6.43 -11.21 -14.03
C VAL A 287 7.43 -11.89 -13.08
N ASN A 288 8.32 -11.12 -12.49
CA ASN A 288 9.31 -11.57 -11.51
C ASN A 288 8.88 -11.32 -10.06
N LEU A 289 7.78 -10.60 -9.84
CA LEU A 289 7.22 -10.44 -8.50
C LEU A 289 6.45 -11.68 -8.08
N TYR A 290 6.42 -11.88 -6.76
CA TYR A 290 5.53 -12.82 -6.10
C TYR A 290 4.38 -12.04 -5.51
N ILE A 291 3.15 -12.50 -5.78
CA ILE A 291 1.93 -11.83 -5.37
C ILE A 291 1.09 -12.71 -4.47
N ARG A 292 0.33 -12.08 -3.60
CA ARG A 292 -0.67 -12.76 -2.79
C ARG A 292 -2.04 -12.79 -3.47
N ILE A 293 -2.75 -13.89 -3.26
CA ILE A 293 -4.15 -14.10 -3.66
C ILE A 293 -4.93 -14.38 -2.38
N ARG A 294 -6.15 -13.87 -2.27
CA ARG A 294 -6.92 -13.90 -1.01
C ARG A 294 -7.11 -15.32 -0.46
N ILE A 295 -7.37 -16.29 -1.32
CA ILE A 295 -7.62 -17.69 -0.96
C ILE A 295 -6.35 -18.51 -0.69
N TYR A 296 -5.16 -18.00 -1.05
CA TYR A 296 -3.89 -18.68 -0.82
C TYR A 296 -3.13 -18.04 0.34
N ARG A 297 -2.57 -18.89 1.20
CA ARG A 297 -1.74 -18.43 2.34
C ARG A 297 -0.32 -18.08 1.94
N TYR A 298 0.15 -18.54 0.78
CA TYR A 298 1.51 -18.30 0.30
C TYR A 298 1.50 -17.45 -0.99
N PRO A 299 2.49 -16.57 -1.17
CA PRO A 299 2.66 -15.84 -2.42
C PRO A 299 2.97 -16.79 -3.59
N ILE A 300 2.46 -16.47 -4.77
CA ILE A 300 2.76 -17.18 -6.02
C ILE A 300 3.49 -16.24 -6.98
N ARG A 301 4.29 -16.78 -7.90
CA ARG A 301 4.86 -15.96 -8.99
C ARG A 301 3.72 -15.34 -9.79
N TRP A 302 3.88 -14.08 -10.21
CA TRP A 302 2.86 -13.35 -10.97
C TRP A 302 2.26 -14.23 -12.09
N PRO A 303 0.93 -14.45 -12.10
CA PRO A 303 0.31 -15.43 -12.98
C PRO A 303 0.37 -14.98 -14.44
N ILE A 304 0.67 -15.94 -15.31
CA ILE A 304 0.64 -15.75 -16.76
C ILE A 304 -0.43 -16.68 -17.30
N LEU A 305 -1.32 -16.13 -18.12
CA LEU A 305 -2.52 -16.76 -18.64
C LEU A 305 -2.42 -16.87 -20.17
N PRO A 306 -3.16 -17.80 -20.81
CA PRO A 306 -3.17 -17.94 -22.28
C PRO A 306 -3.49 -16.64 -23.03
N VAL A 307 -4.29 -15.75 -22.43
CA VAL A 307 -4.62 -14.43 -23.02
C VAL A 307 -3.39 -13.52 -23.17
N HIS A 308 -2.35 -13.70 -22.36
CA HIS A 308 -1.10 -12.93 -22.46
C HIS A 308 -0.28 -13.34 -23.68
N PHE A 309 -0.19 -14.64 -23.96
CA PHE A 309 0.44 -15.16 -25.17
C PHE A 309 -0.28 -14.67 -26.42
N LYS A 310 -1.62 -14.77 -26.44
CA LYS A 310 -2.45 -14.25 -27.55
C LYS A 310 -2.26 -12.75 -27.74
N ALA A 311 -2.16 -11.98 -26.66
CA ALA A 311 -1.88 -10.55 -26.73
C ALA A 311 -0.48 -10.26 -27.28
N ALA A 312 0.55 -10.96 -26.80
CA ALA A 312 1.91 -10.80 -27.29
C ALA A 312 2.01 -11.15 -28.78
N LEU A 313 1.42 -12.27 -29.22
CA LEU A 313 1.34 -12.64 -30.64
C LEU A 313 0.69 -11.56 -31.50
N LYS A 314 -0.44 -11.02 -31.03
CA LYS A 314 -1.21 -10.02 -31.75
C LYS A 314 -0.43 -8.71 -31.95
N TYR A 315 0.31 -8.27 -30.94
CA TYR A 315 1.01 -6.99 -30.96
C TYR A 315 2.50 -7.10 -31.29
N ALA A 316 3.04 -8.31 -31.45
CA ALA A 316 4.43 -8.52 -31.84
C ALA A 316 4.67 -8.08 -33.29
N ASP A 317 5.62 -7.17 -33.44
CA ASP A 317 6.03 -6.59 -34.72
C ASP A 317 7.04 -7.48 -35.47
N SER A 318 7.77 -8.34 -34.75
CA SER A 318 8.74 -9.28 -35.33
C SER A 318 8.89 -10.54 -34.47
N SER A 319 9.60 -11.55 -34.99
CA SER A 319 9.99 -12.77 -34.26
C SER A 319 10.95 -12.50 -33.10
N SER A 320 11.65 -11.36 -33.12
CA SER A 320 12.55 -10.92 -32.05
C SER A 320 11.84 -10.17 -30.91
N ASP A 321 10.50 -10.15 -30.90
CA ASP A 321 9.71 -9.45 -29.90
C ASP A 321 10.06 -9.90 -28.46
N PRO A 322 10.37 -8.96 -27.55
CA PRO A 322 10.86 -9.30 -26.22
C PRO A 322 9.80 -9.95 -25.33
N PHE A 323 8.51 -9.65 -25.55
CA PHE A 323 7.43 -10.30 -24.81
C PHE A 323 7.26 -11.75 -25.26
N LEU A 324 7.25 -12.02 -26.56
CA LEU A 324 7.17 -13.38 -27.11
C LEU A 324 8.37 -14.22 -26.67
N ARG A 325 9.59 -13.69 -26.78
CA ARG A 325 10.80 -14.39 -26.35
C ARG A 325 10.75 -14.78 -24.88
N PHE A 326 10.36 -13.86 -24.00
CA PHE A 326 10.20 -14.16 -22.58
C PHE A 326 9.10 -15.19 -22.33
N LEU A 327 7.92 -14.99 -22.91
CA LEU A 327 6.76 -15.86 -22.66
C LEU A 327 7.01 -17.29 -23.13
N VAL A 328 7.61 -17.46 -24.31
CA VAL A 328 7.92 -18.80 -24.85
C VAL A 328 9.13 -19.41 -24.15
N GLY A 329 10.20 -18.65 -23.93
CA GLY A 329 11.42 -19.18 -23.31
C GLY A 329 11.27 -19.53 -21.83
N GLU A 330 10.61 -18.67 -21.05
CA GLU A 330 10.59 -18.79 -19.58
C GLU A 330 9.27 -19.33 -19.02
N ARG A 331 8.19 -19.31 -19.81
CA ARG A 331 6.82 -19.49 -19.30
C ARG A 331 5.96 -20.39 -20.18
N TRP A 332 6.55 -21.22 -21.05
CA TRP A 332 5.85 -22.15 -21.95
C TRP A 332 4.81 -23.03 -21.25
N ASP A 333 5.12 -23.50 -20.04
CA ASP A 333 4.26 -24.38 -19.26
C ASP A 333 2.95 -23.73 -18.79
N ALA A 334 2.84 -22.40 -18.86
CA ALA A 334 1.60 -21.68 -18.56
C ALA A 334 0.51 -21.88 -19.63
N ILE A 335 0.85 -22.44 -20.79
CA ILE A 335 -0.12 -22.78 -21.84
C ILE A 335 -0.66 -24.20 -21.57
N PRO A 336 -1.98 -24.39 -21.43
CA PRO A 336 -2.57 -25.71 -21.30
C PRO A 336 -2.10 -26.65 -22.43
N ARG A 337 -1.77 -27.90 -22.09
CA ARG A 337 -1.31 -28.91 -23.07
C ARG A 337 -2.29 -29.14 -24.22
N SER A 338 -3.58 -28.89 -23.98
CA SER A 338 -4.66 -29.01 -24.96
C SER A 338 -4.73 -27.86 -25.98
N ASP A 339 -4.11 -26.71 -25.72
CA ASP A 339 -4.13 -25.56 -26.64
C ASP A 339 -2.98 -25.67 -27.67
N THR A 340 -3.02 -26.71 -28.50
CA THR A 340 -2.00 -27.00 -29.52
C THR A 340 -1.93 -25.87 -30.55
N LYS A 341 -3.09 -25.34 -30.96
CA LYS A 341 -3.18 -24.23 -31.92
C LYS A 341 -2.37 -23.01 -31.48
N LEU A 342 -2.50 -22.59 -30.21
CA LEU A 342 -1.72 -21.45 -29.70
C LEU A 342 -0.22 -21.74 -29.70
N LYS A 343 0.19 -22.97 -29.36
CA LYS A 343 1.59 -23.37 -29.37
C LYS A 343 2.18 -23.33 -30.78
N ASP A 344 1.46 -23.85 -31.76
CA ASP A 344 1.90 -23.85 -33.16
C ASP A 344 2.05 -22.41 -33.70
N GLU A 345 1.10 -21.52 -33.39
CA GLU A 345 1.17 -20.10 -33.74
C GLU A 345 2.38 -19.39 -33.08
N LEU A 346 2.70 -19.73 -31.83
CA LEU A 346 3.87 -19.19 -31.11
C LEU A 346 5.18 -19.67 -31.71
N ILE A 347 5.31 -20.96 -32.01
CA ILE A 347 6.50 -21.55 -32.63
C ILE A 347 6.78 -20.88 -33.98
N ALA A 348 5.75 -20.81 -34.83
CA ALA A 348 5.86 -20.21 -36.17
C ALA A 348 6.27 -18.73 -36.10
N LYS A 349 5.73 -17.97 -35.14
CA LYS A 349 6.01 -16.53 -35.02
C LYS A 349 7.30 -16.20 -34.27
N ALA A 350 7.69 -17.00 -33.28
CA ALA A 350 8.92 -16.79 -32.52
C ALA A 350 10.17 -17.35 -33.24
N GLY A 351 9.99 -18.19 -34.27
CA GLY A 351 11.10 -18.81 -35.00
C GLY A 351 11.91 -19.76 -34.12
N ILE A 352 11.24 -20.43 -33.18
CA ILE A 352 11.87 -21.35 -32.23
C ILE A 352 11.69 -22.77 -32.78
N ASP A 353 12.78 -23.38 -33.27
CA ASP A 353 12.83 -24.83 -33.46
C ASP A 353 12.89 -25.48 -32.07
N LEU A 354 11.75 -25.95 -31.57
CA LEU A 354 11.70 -26.81 -30.40
C LEU A 354 12.17 -28.21 -30.82
N GLU A 355 13.49 -28.44 -30.80
CA GLU A 355 14.00 -29.82 -30.82
C GLU A 355 13.69 -30.51 -29.48
N ALA A 356 12.73 -31.44 -29.57
CA ALA A 356 12.39 -32.62 -28.75
C ALA A 356 12.63 -32.57 -27.23
#